data_AF-A0A4Q9M329-F1
#
_entry.id   AF-A0A4Q9M329-F1
#
_cell.length_a   1.000
_cell.length_b   1.000
_cell.length_c   1.000
_cell.angle_alpha   90.00
_cell.angle_beta   90.00
_cell.angle_gamma   90.00
#
_symmetry.space_group_name_H-M   'P 1'
#
loop_
_entity.id
_entity.type
_entity.pdbx_description
1 polymer ?
#
loop_
_entity_poly.entity_id
_entity_poly.type
_entity_poly.pdbx_seq_one_letter_code
_entity_poly.pdbx_strand_id
1 'polypeptide(L)'
;MQTTLPPGVTVNRTGPRKFPRDNIVYQANNFVSAPAAHWIEAFDGLVAGPSFHSGSIVTSPNATFVPRFAIAHSEVTTFTDGRWGRHEYSRWPQAYDHDLAHVACIPRVHSELAPKDDILWRTWQEEDWTTVNSGVVRMGLLQAGLFDELERAALRASQAASDCQDPPPSLEYTRLFLSLCLSHCLDRLRAIPADRSVIIALAAHVQRLSLELVGLRVYLDVVSPRMMSTEDYRDQLLDVVGAHTPDPSLAQLLHRAGV
;
A
#
# COMPACT_ATOMS: atom_id res chain seq x y z
N MET A 1 -11.51 -50.24 1.88
CA MET A 1 -12.56 -49.22 2.08
C MET A 1 -12.30 -48.08 1.12
N GLN A 2 -12.97 -48.09 -0.03
CA GLN A 2 -12.99 -47.00 -1.00
C GLN A 2 -14.13 -46.06 -0.58
N THR A 3 -13.80 -44.81 -0.25
CA THR A 3 -14.78 -43.74 -0.08
C THR A 3 -14.92 -42.99 -1.39
N THR A 4 -16.00 -43.28 -2.10
CA THR A 4 -16.47 -42.53 -3.27
C THR A 4 -17.05 -41.19 -2.82
N LEU A 5 -16.57 -40.10 -3.44
CA LEU A 5 -17.17 -38.76 -3.31
C LEU A 5 -18.48 -38.69 -4.11
N PRO A 6 -19.47 -37.91 -3.66
CA PRO A 6 -20.76 -37.80 -4.34
C PRO A 6 -20.66 -37.03 -5.68
N PRO A 7 -21.51 -37.34 -6.67
CA PRO A 7 -21.51 -36.69 -7.97
C PRO A 7 -22.14 -35.30 -7.87
N GLY A 8 -21.39 -34.25 -8.24
CA GLY A 8 -21.92 -32.89 -8.32
C GLY A 8 -20.94 -31.75 -8.03
N VAL A 9 -19.72 -32.03 -7.57
CA VAL A 9 -18.71 -30.97 -7.36
C VAL A 9 -17.87 -30.80 -8.63
N THR A 10 -18.33 -29.93 -9.53
CA THR A 10 -17.46 -29.35 -10.55
C THR A 10 -16.47 -28.44 -9.83
N VAL A 11 -15.23 -28.91 -9.69
CA VAL A 11 -14.11 -28.05 -9.31
C VAL A 11 -13.86 -27.11 -10.48
N ASN A 12 -14.48 -25.93 -10.45
CA ASN A 12 -14.12 -24.84 -11.33
C ASN A 12 -12.69 -24.41 -10.96
N ARG A 13 -11.71 -25.03 -11.61
CA ARG A 13 -10.33 -24.54 -11.66
C ARG A 13 -10.33 -23.27 -12.50
N THR A 14 -10.82 -22.17 -11.92
CA THR A 14 -10.57 -20.85 -12.49
C THR A 14 -9.06 -20.65 -12.47
N GLY A 15 -8.46 -20.53 -13.66
CA GLY A 15 -7.05 -20.18 -13.80
C GLY A 15 -6.72 -18.87 -13.05
N PRO A 16 -5.43 -18.55 -12.89
CA PRO A 16 -5.01 -17.34 -12.20
C PRO A 16 -5.74 -16.11 -12.76
N ARG A 17 -6.44 -15.38 -11.88
CA ARG A 17 -7.21 -14.20 -12.26
C ARG A 17 -6.23 -13.05 -12.50
N LYS A 18 -6.07 -12.65 -13.76
CA LYS A 18 -5.37 -11.40 -14.10
C LYS A 18 -6.20 -10.24 -13.58
N PHE A 19 -5.56 -9.25 -12.95
CA PHE A 19 -6.23 -7.99 -12.67
C PHE A 19 -6.69 -7.41 -14.01
N PRO A 20 -7.97 -7.02 -14.18
CA PRO A 20 -8.41 -6.37 -15.40
C PRO A 20 -7.48 -5.16 -15.63
N ARG A 21 -6.82 -5.11 -16.79
CA ARG A 21 -6.20 -3.88 -17.29
C ARG A 21 -7.31 -2.94 -17.75
N ASP A 22 -8.27 -2.68 -16.87
CA ASP A 22 -9.11 -1.52 -17.02
C ASP A 22 -8.12 -0.36 -16.96
N ASN A 23 -7.93 0.32 -18.09
CA ASN A 23 -7.35 1.65 -18.08
C ASN A 23 -8.16 2.43 -17.05
N ILE A 24 -7.61 2.58 -15.84
CA ILE A 24 -8.25 3.35 -14.78
C ILE A 24 -8.23 4.77 -15.33
N VAL A 25 -9.37 5.17 -15.88
CA VAL A 25 -9.60 6.53 -16.33
C VAL A 25 -9.54 7.37 -15.06
N TYR A 26 -8.44 8.09 -14.90
CA TYR A 26 -8.39 9.25 -14.03
C TYR A 26 -9.52 10.17 -14.52
N GLN A 27 -10.62 10.26 -13.78
CA GLN A 27 -11.52 11.40 -13.96
C GLN A 27 -10.81 12.59 -13.31
N ALA A 28 -9.86 13.17 -14.03
CA ALA A 28 -9.31 14.47 -13.69
C ALA A 28 -10.44 15.48 -13.84
N ASN A 29 -10.66 16.29 -12.80
CA ASN A 29 -11.58 17.41 -12.92
C ASN A 29 -10.99 18.43 -13.92
N ASN A 30 -11.74 18.76 -14.97
CA ASN A 30 -11.43 19.79 -15.94
C ASN A 30 -11.67 21.20 -15.35
N PHE A 31 -11.08 21.53 -14.20
CA PHE A 31 -11.06 22.93 -13.77
C PHE A 31 -10.04 23.69 -14.64
N VAL A 32 -10.53 24.76 -15.29
CA VAL A 32 -9.80 25.64 -16.22
C VAL A 32 -8.62 26.36 -15.55
N SER A 33 -8.54 26.31 -14.22
CA SER A 33 -7.40 26.69 -13.39
C SER A 33 -7.70 26.22 -11.96
N ALA A 34 -6.75 25.60 -11.26
CA ALA A 34 -6.91 25.29 -9.84
C ALA A 34 -7.21 26.59 -9.07
N PRO A 35 -8.17 26.62 -8.12
CA PRO A 35 -8.34 27.75 -7.23
C PRO A 35 -7.01 28.03 -6.53
N ALA A 36 -6.68 29.31 -6.31
CA ALA A 36 -5.47 29.64 -5.58
C ALA A 36 -5.56 29.00 -4.17
N ALA A 37 -4.50 28.27 -3.77
CA ALA A 37 -4.48 27.38 -2.59
C ALA A 37 -5.00 28.02 -1.28
N HIS A 38 -4.88 29.34 -1.16
CA HIS A 38 -5.30 30.12 0.01
C HIS A 38 -6.82 30.26 0.24
N TRP A 39 -7.68 29.65 -0.58
CA TRP A 39 -9.15 29.71 -0.42
C TRP A 39 -9.81 28.35 -0.14
N ILE A 40 -9.05 27.26 -0.05
CA ILE A 40 -9.61 25.91 0.07
C ILE A 40 -9.50 25.42 1.52
N GLU A 41 -10.64 25.35 2.18
CA GLU A 41 -10.81 24.84 3.53
C GLU A 41 -11.03 23.32 3.53
N ALA A 42 -10.93 22.68 4.69
CA ALA A 42 -10.98 21.22 4.81
C ALA A 42 -12.30 20.58 4.30
N PHE A 43 -13.38 21.35 4.26
CA PHE A 43 -14.70 20.89 3.82
C PHE A 43 -15.03 21.30 2.38
N ASP A 44 -14.11 22.01 1.72
CA ASP A 44 -14.22 22.26 0.28
C ASP A 44 -13.86 20.99 -0.49
N GLY A 45 -14.61 20.72 -1.56
CA GLY A 45 -14.37 19.57 -2.43
C GLY A 45 -13.84 20.01 -3.78
N LEU A 46 -12.51 20.05 -3.95
CA LEU A 46 -11.89 20.20 -5.29
C LEU A 46 -12.38 19.09 -6.22
N VAL A 47 -12.59 17.91 -5.65
CA VAL A 47 -13.11 16.72 -6.31
C VAL A 47 -14.15 16.05 -5.43
N ALA A 48 -15.09 15.37 -6.07
CA ALA A 48 -16.06 14.51 -5.41
C ALA A 48 -16.21 13.22 -6.21
N GLY A 49 -16.37 12.10 -5.49
CA GLY A 49 -16.59 10.78 -6.09
C GLY A 49 -17.55 9.94 -5.27
N PRO A 50 -18.05 8.82 -5.82
CA PRO A 50 -18.91 7.91 -5.08
C PRO A 50 -18.16 7.32 -3.87
N SER A 51 -18.86 7.26 -2.74
CA SER A 51 -18.38 6.63 -1.51
C SER A 51 -18.76 5.13 -1.46
N PHE A 52 -18.63 4.51 -0.28
CA PHE A 52 -18.92 3.10 -0.03
C PHE A 52 -20.41 2.76 -0.07
N HIS A 53 -21.28 3.73 0.19
CA HIS A 53 -22.73 3.54 0.26
C HIS A 53 -23.44 4.32 -0.86
N SER A 54 -24.54 3.75 -1.37
CA SER A 54 -25.40 4.45 -2.32
C SER A 54 -25.99 5.70 -1.65
N GLY A 55 -25.58 6.88 -2.13
CA GLY A 55 -26.05 8.17 -1.61
C GLY A 55 -25.03 8.94 -0.77
N SER A 56 -23.84 8.38 -0.48
CA SER A 56 -22.73 9.15 0.10
C SER A 56 -21.66 9.48 -0.95
N ILE A 57 -21.00 10.62 -0.77
CA ILE A 57 -19.89 11.08 -1.59
C ILE A 57 -18.62 11.21 -0.74
N VAL A 58 -17.47 10.99 -1.36
CA VAL A 58 -16.18 11.36 -0.79
C VAL A 58 -15.71 12.60 -1.51
N THR A 59 -15.32 13.61 -0.76
CA THR A 59 -14.70 14.83 -1.27
C THR A 59 -13.24 14.87 -0.86
N SER A 60 -12.43 15.65 -1.58
CA SER A 60 -11.08 15.98 -1.13
C SER A 60 -10.80 17.47 -1.39
N PRO A 61 -10.25 18.19 -0.38
CA PRO A 61 -9.83 19.58 -0.52
C PRO A 61 -8.43 19.73 -1.15
N ASN A 62 -7.63 18.66 -1.19
CA ASN A 62 -6.21 18.72 -1.56
C ASN A 62 -5.78 17.72 -2.65
N ALA A 63 -6.66 16.79 -3.05
CA ALA A 63 -6.43 15.89 -4.16
C ALA A 63 -7.14 16.37 -5.43
N THR A 64 -6.55 16.04 -6.59
CA THR A 64 -7.13 16.30 -7.92
C THR A 64 -7.97 15.15 -8.46
N PHE A 65 -8.13 14.07 -7.68
CA PHE A 65 -8.97 12.92 -8.00
C PHE A 65 -9.43 12.20 -6.72
N VAL A 66 -10.55 11.49 -6.79
CA VAL A 66 -11.00 10.55 -5.75
C VAL A 66 -10.81 9.12 -6.27
N PRO A 67 -10.00 8.27 -5.63
CA PRO A 67 -9.84 6.90 -6.08
C PRO A 67 -11.13 6.10 -5.90
N ARG A 68 -11.30 5.07 -6.71
CA ARG A 68 -12.37 4.10 -6.48
C ARG A 68 -11.99 3.19 -5.32
N PHE A 69 -12.65 3.36 -4.18
CA PHE A 69 -12.38 2.57 -2.99
C PHE A 69 -12.81 1.11 -3.16
N ALA A 70 -12.11 0.21 -2.44
CA ALA A 70 -12.53 -1.17 -2.32
C ALA A 70 -13.71 -1.26 -1.32
N ILE A 71 -14.76 -2.01 -1.66
CA ILE A 71 -15.91 -2.19 -0.78
C ILE A 71 -15.52 -3.24 0.28
N ALA A 72 -15.64 -2.89 1.57
CA ALA A 72 -15.18 -3.71 2.71
C ALA A 72 -15.77 -5.14 2.77
N HIS A 73 -16.91 -5.37 2.13
CA HIS A 73 -17.58 -6.68 2.07
C HIS A 73 -17.13 -7.55 0.88
N SER A 74 -16.11 -7.13 0.13
CA SER A 74 -15.56 -7.93 -0.98
C SER A 74 -14.39 -8.79 -0.51
N GLU A 75 -14.32 -10.01 -1.04
CA GLU A 75 -13.20 -10.93 -0.81
C GLU A 75 -11.88 -10.29 -1.23
N VAL A 76 -10.89 -10.24 -0.32
CA VAL A 76 -9.53 -9.79 -0.65
C VAL A 76 -8.91 -10.83 -1.58
N THR A 77 -8.75 -10.47 -2.85
CA THR A 77 -8.21 -11.36 -3.89
C THR A 77 -6.75 -11.01 -4.14
N THR A 78 -5.85 -12.00 -4.00
CA THR A 78 -4.47 -11.89 -4.48
C THR A 78 -4.43 -12.14 -5.98
N PHE A 79 -3.93 -11.16 -6.73
CA PHE A 79 -3.80 -11.23 -8.19
C PHE A 79 -2.45 -11.86 -8.60
N THR A 80 -2.28 -12.05 -9.91
CA THR A 80 -1.06 -12.66 -10.49
C THR A 80 0.23 -11.91 -10.20
N ASP A 81 0.15 -10.63 -9.87
CA ASP A 81 1.27 -9.78 -9.46
C ASP A 81 1.54 -9.84 -7.94
N GLY A 82 0.80 -10.68 -7.20
CA GLY A 82 0.92 -10.84 -5.75
C GLY A 82 0.26 -9.73 -4.93
N ARG A 83 -0.40 -8.76 -5.57
CA ARG A 83 -1.06 -7.63 -4.91
C ARG A 83 -2.55 -7.88 -4.71
N TRP A 84 -3.20 -7.00 -3.94
CA TRP A 84 -4.63 -7.12 -3.59
C TRP A 84 -5.55 -6.18 -4.40
N GLY A 85 -5.07 -5.68 -5.53
CA GLY A 85 -5.83 -4.76 -6.38
C GLY A 85 -6.18 -3.47 -5.63
N ARG A 86 -7.47 -3.20 -5.44
CA ARG A 86 -7.96 -1.99 -4.74
C ARG A 86 -7.79 -2.06 -3.22
N HIS A 87 -7.61 -3.26 -2.67
CA HIS A 87 -7.34 -3.48 -1.24
C HIS A 87 -5.85 -3.32 -0.89
N GLU A 88 -5.02 -2.94 -1.86
CA GLU A 88 -3.58 -2.76 -1.67
C GLU A 88 -3.30 -1.45 -0.91
N TYR A 89 -3.22 -1.54 0.42
CA TYR A 89 -3.05 -0.41 1.32
C TYR A 89 -1.76 0.39 1.07
N SER A 90 -0.74 -0.26 0.54
CA SER A 90 0.54 0.39 0.20
C SER A 90 0.43 1.36 -0.99
N ARG A 91 -0.72 1.42 -1.67
CA ARG A 91 -0.96 2.21 -2.89
C ARG A 91 -2.21 3.08 -2.83
N TRP A 92 -3.22 2.65 -2.08
CA TRP A 92 -4.54 3.25 -2.08
C TRP A 92 -4.93 3.75 -0.68
N PRO A 93 -5.56 4.94 -0.57
CA PRO A 93 -6.01 5.46 0.71
C PRO A 93 -6.92 4.47 1.42
N GLN A 94 -6.63 4.22 2.70
CA GLN A 94 -7.45 3.39 3.58
C GLN A 94 -8.32 4.26 4.49
N ALA A 95 -9.26 3.62 5.19
CA ALA A 95 -9.99 4.29 6.25
C ALA A 95 -8.98 4.71 7.31
N TYR A 96 -9.07 5.95 7.78
CA TYR A 96 -8.17 6.39 8.84
C TYR A 96 -8.42 5.59 10.11
N ASP A 97 -7.34 5.05 10.67
CA ASP A 97 -7.32 4.36 11.96
C ASP A 97 -6.16 4.97 12.77
N HIS A 98 -6.42 5.29 14.05
CA HIS A 98 -5.43 5.90 14.92
C HIS A 98 -4.23 4.98 15.19
N ASP A 99 -4.45 3.67 15.26
CA ASP A 99 -3.40 2.68 15.51
C ASP A 99 -2.57 2.41 14.25
N LEU A 100 -3.08 2.78 13.07
CA LEU A 100 -2.44 2.58 11.76
C LEU A 100 -2.25 3.90 11.00
N ALA A 101 -2.17 5.03 11.70
CA ALA A 101 -2.07 6.36 11.06
C ALA A 101 -0.88 6.48 10.10
N HIS A 102 0.20 5.72 10.35
CA HIS A 102 1.38 5.66 9.48
C HIS A 102 1.10 5.11 8.08
N VAL A 103 0.05 4.30 7.91
CA VAL A 103 -0.32 3.74 6.60
C VAL A 103 -0.74 4.84 5.62
N ALA A 104 -1.43 5.88 6.11
CA ALA A 104 -1.79 7.05 5.31
C ALA A 104 -0.56 7.83 4.83
N CYS A 105 0.56 7.69 5.54
CA CYS A 105 1.80 8.42 5.31
C CYS A 105 2.76 7.71 4.36
N ILE A 106 2.39 6.53 3.83
CA ILE A 106 3.18 5.84 2.81
C ILE A 106 3.32 6.77 1.60
N PRO A 107 4.55 7.13 1.16
CA PRO A 107 4.73 8.01 0.01
C PRO A 107 4.17 7.40 -1.28
N ARG A 108 3.73 8.26 -2.22
CA ARG A 108 3.45 7.79 -3.59
C ARG A 108 4.74 7.56 -4.36
N VAL A 109 4.63 6.79 -5.45
CA VAL A 109 5.73 6.61 -6.38
C VAL A 109 6.18 7.97 -6.91
N HIS A 110 7.49 8.23 -6.90
CA HIS A 110 8.13 9.50 -7.30
C HIS A 110 7.98 10.68 -6.33
N SER A 111 7.31 10.51 -5.19
CA SER A 111 7.35 11.51 -4.11
C SER A 111 8.79 11.75 -3.64
N GLU A 112 9.09 12.97 -3.17
CA GLU A 112 10.41 13.30 -2.64
C GLU A 112 10.78 12.39 -1.46
N LEU A 113 9.77 12.06 -0.63
CA LEU A 113 9.87 11.17 0.53
C LEU A 113 9.93 9.69 0.17
N ALA A 114 9.67 9.33 -1.09
CA ALA A 114 9.67 7.94 -1.51
C ALA A 114 11.08 7.36 -1.60
N PRO A 115 11.30 6.10 -1.20
CA PRO A 115 12.53 5.37 -1.51
C PRO A 115 12.80 5.37 -3.01
N LYS A 116 14.05 5.59 -3.38
CA LYS A 116 14.52 5.65 -4.78
C LYS A 116 14.67 4.27 -5.44
N ASP A 117 14.41 3.21 -4.67
CA ASP A 117 14.50 1.84 -5.12
C ASP A 117 13.27 1.42 -5.94
N ASP A 118 13.39 1.45 -7.28
CA ASP A 118 12.32 1.09 -8.22
C ASP A 118 11.72 -0.30 -7.97
N ILE A 119 12.53 -1.23 -7.43
CA ILE A 119 12.10 -2.58 -7.08
C ILE A 119 10.97 -2.58 -6.03
N LEU A 120 10.81 -1.53 -5.22
CA LEU A 120 9.70 -1.39 -4.27
C LEU A 120 8.38 -0.97 -4.95
N TRP A 121 8.45 -0.43 -6.17
CA TRP A 121 7.30 0.07 -6.93
C TRP A 121 6.89 -0.86 -8.08
N ARG A 122 7.83 -1.67 -8.58
CA ARG A 122 7.67 -2.67 -9.64
C ARG A 122 6.45 -3.58 -9.46
N THR A 123 5.78 -3.88 -10.57
CA THR A 123 4.77 -4.95 -10.64
C THR A 123 5.44 -6.26 -11.03
N TRP A 124 5.36 -7.26 -10.17
CA TRP A 124 5.93 -8.59 -10.41
C TRP A 124 5.23 -9.32 -11.55
N GLN A 125 6.02 -10.06 -12.33
CA GLN A 125 5.55 -10.86 -13.47
C GLN A 125 5.81 -12.34 -13.23
N GLU A 126 5.15 -13.19 -14.01
CA GLU A 126 5.32 -14.64 -13.88
C GLU A 126 6.75 -15.08 -14.22
N GLU A 127 7.42 -14.33 -15.09
CA GLU A 127 8.78 -14.57 -15.56
C GLU A 127 9.84 -14.24 -14.51
N ASP A 128 9.50 -13.48 -13.46
CA ASP A 128 10.41 -13.12 -12.36
C ASP A 128 10.73 -14.33 -11.45
N TRP A 129 10.05 -15.47 -11.67
CA TRP A 129 10.26 -16.73 -10.96
C TRP A 129 11.04 -17.74 -11.81
N THR A 130 12.02 -18.42 -11.21
CA THR A 130 12.84 -19.44 -11.87
C THR A 130 12.71 -20.79 -11.19
N THR A 131 12.55 -21.83 -12.01
CA THR A 131 12.52 -23.22 -11.52
C THR A 131 13.84 -23.61 -10.89
N VAL A 132 13.78 -24.33 -9.77
CA VAL A 132 14.95 -24.99 -9.19
C VAL A 132 14.83 -26.50 -9.40
N ASN A 133 15.95 -27.18 -9.62
CA ASN A 133 15.96 -28.62 -9.72
C ASN A 133 15.92 -29.23 -8.30
N SER A 134 14.71 -29.40 -7.76
CA SER A 134 14.48 -29.92 -6.41
C SER A 134 13.84 -31.31 -6.39
N GLY A 135 13.71 -31.97 -7.55
CA GLY A 135 12.97 -33.23 -7.68
C GLY A 135 11.44 -33.09 -7.54
N VAL A 136 10.94 -31.91 -7.19
CA VAL A 136 9.51 -31.59 -7.10
C VAL A 136 9.14 -30.63 -8.23
N VAL A 137 8.09 -30.99 -8.99
CA VAL A 137 7.63 -30.20 -10.13
C VAL A 137 7.06 -28.86 -9.67
N ARG A 138 7.31 -27.79 -10.43
CA ARG A 138 6.81 -26.41 -10.19
C ARG A 138 7.33 -25.74 -8.90
N MET A 139 8.51 -26.10 -8.45
CA MET A 139 9.20 -25.40 -7.35
C MET A 139 10.29 -24.51 -7.90
N GLY A 140 10.39 -23.31 -7.34
CA GLY A 140 11.31 -22.29 -7.81
C GLY A 140 11.45 -21.15 -6.83
N LEU A 141 12.33 -20.22 -7.19
CA LEU A 141 12.68 -19.06 -6.40
C LEU A 141 12.44 -17.78 -7.21
N LEU A 142 12.51 -16.64 -6.55
CA LEU A 142 12.64 -15.38 -7.26
C LEU A 142 14.00 -15.36 -7.97
N GLN A 143 14.07 -14.75 -9.16
CA GLN A 143 15.36 -14.55 -9.84
C GLN A 143 16.35 -13.88 -8.89
N ALA A 144 17.57 -14.43 -8.81
CA ALA A 144 18.56 -14.00 -7.81
C ALA A 144 18.84 -12.49 -7.85
N GLY A 145 19.00 -11.89 -9.04
CA GLY A 145 19.22 -10.45 -9.16
C GLY A 145 18.05 -9.61 -8.63
N LEU A 146 16.81 -10.04 -8.86
CA LEU A 146 15.61 -9.37 -8.33
C LEU A 146 15.51 -9.53 -6.82
N PHE A 147 15.88 -10.70 -6.29
CA PHE A 147 15.96 -10.92 -4.85
C PHE A 147 17.00 -9.99 -4.21
N ASP A 148 18.22 -9.92 -4.76
CA ASP A 148 19.30 -9.08 -4.22
C ASP A 148 18.95 -7.59 -4.27
N GLU A 149 18.25 -7.13 -5.30
CA GLU A 149 17.70 -5.77 -5.37
C GLU A 149 16.65 -5.52 -4.31
N LEU A 150 15.69 -6.43 -4.17
CA LEU A 150 14.59 -6.33 -3.22
C LEU A 150 15.09 -6.38 -1.77
N GLU A 151 16.00 -7.28 -1.44
CA GLU A 151 16.62 -7.41 -0.11
C GLU A 151 17.35 -6.12 0.27
N ARG A 152 18.19 -5.59 -0.63
CA ARG A 152 18.90 -4.33 -0.39
C ARG A 152 17.95 -3.15 -0.16
N ALA A 153 16.88 -3.05 -0.95
CA ALA A 153 15.89 -1.99 -0.80
C ALA A 153 15.09 -2.12 0.51
N ALA A 154 14.68 -3.33 0.86
CA ALA A 154 13.98 -3.64 2.09
C ALA A 154 14.82 -3.33 3.34
N LEU A 155 16.10 -3.72 3.33
CA LEU A 155 17.02 -3.42 4.43
C LEU A 155 17.27 -1.90 4.58
N ARG A 156 17.36 -1.16 3.47
CA ARG A 156 17.44 0.32 3.52
C ARG A 156 16.19 0.94 4.14
N ALA A 157 15.00 0.48 3.76
CA ALA A 157 13.75 0.97 4.32
C ALA A 157 13.66 0.69 5.83
N SER A 158 14.03 -0.51 6.25
CA SER A 158 14.08 -0.92 7.67
C SER A 158 15.10 -0.11 8.48
N GLN A 159 16.30 0.11 7.94
CA GLN A 159 17.31 0.94 8.59
C GLN A 159 16.83 2.39 8.75
N ALA A 160 16.30 2.99 7.68
CA ALA A 160 15.82 4.37 7.72
C ALA A 160 14.70 4.58 8.75
N ALA A 161 13.79 3.60 8.91
CA ALA A 161 12.77 3.64 9.95
C ALA A 161 13.35 3.47 11.37
N SER A 162 14.47 2.74 11.50
CA SER A 162 15.16 2.54 12.77
C SER A 162 16.01 3.74 13.21
N ASP A 163 16.36 4.62 12.28
CA ASP A 163 17.11 5.85 12.56
C ASP A 163 16.22 6.96 13.16
N CYS A 164 14.89 6.76 13.20
CA CYS A 164 13.95 7.66 13.87
C CYS A 164 14.23 7.71 15.38
N GLN A 165 14.38 8.92 15.93
CA GLN A 165 14.69 9.10 17.35
C GLN A 165 13.45 9.02 18.22
N ASP A 166 13.56 8.29 19.33
CA ASP A 166 12.60 8.22 20.43
C ASP A 166 11.11 8.05 20.00
N PRO A 167 10.79 7.04 19.17
CA PRO A 167 9.40 6.77 18.81
C PRO A 167 8.56 6.45 20.07
N PRO A 168 7.30 6.88 20.12
CA PRO A 168 6.36 6.43 21.15
C PRO A 168 6.32 4.89 21.25
N PRO A 169 6.11 4.31 22.45
CA PRO A 169 6.19 2.86 22.64
C PRO A 169 5.31 2.02 21.71
N SER A 170 4.12 2.50 21.33
CA SER A 170 3.22 1.81 20.39
C SER A 170 3.78 1.77 18.96
N LEU A 171 4.41 2.85 18.52
CA LEU A 171 5.01 2.95 17.19
C LEU A 171 6.35 2.21 17.13
N GLU A 172 7.09 2.19 18.23
CA GLU A 172 8.28 1.36 18.38
C GLU A 172 7.94 -0.13 18.29
N TYR A 173 6.87 -0.57 18.97
CA TYR A 173 6.36 -1.93 18.83
C TYR A 173 5.99 -2.25 17.38
N THR A 174 5.28 -1.34 16.72
CA THR A 174 4.88 -1.48 15.31
C THR A 174 6.12 -1.60 14.40
N ARG A 175 7.12 -0.75 14.60
CA ARG A 175 8.40 -0.80 13.86
C ARG A 175 9.08 -2.15 14.01
N LEU A 176 9.23 -2.63 15.24
CA LEU A 176 9.88 -3.91 15.53
C LEU A 176 9.11 -5.09 14.92
N PHE A 177 7.77 -5.06 15.02
CA PHE A 177 6.91 -6.08 14.42
C PHE A 177 7.05 -6.13 12.90
N LEU A 178 6.97 -4.98 12.22
CA LEU A 178 7.12 -4.88 10.77
C LEU A 178 8.52 -5.35 10.32
N SER A 179 9.57 -4.93 11.03
CA SER A 179 10.95 -5.37 10.74
C SER A 179 11.13 -6.89 10.92
N LEU A 180 10.50 -7.49 11.93
CA LEU A 180 10.53 -8.94 12.13
C LEU A 180 9.79 -9.67 10.98
N CYS A 181 8.60 -9.22 10.62
CA CYS A 181 7.84 -9.76 9.49
C CYS A 181 8.63 -9.66 8.18
N LEU A 182 9.31 -8.53 7.96
CA LEU A 182 10.13 -8.30 6.78
C LEU A 182 11.29 -9.28 6.70
N SER A 183 12.03 -9.46 7.79
CA SER A 183 13.13 -10.43 7.87
C SER A 183 12.67 -11.86 7.57
N HIS A 184 11.56 -12.30 8.18
CA HIS A 184 11.00 -13.64 7.91
C HIS A 184 10.59 -13.81 6.43
N CYS A 185 10.05 -12.76 5.80
CA CYS A 185 9.68 -12.82 4.38
C CYS A 185 10.91 -12.92 3.47
N LEU A 186 11.97 -12.17 3.79
CA LEU A 186 13.24 -12.23 3.05
C LEU A 186 13.92 -13.60 3.20
N ASP A 187 13.99 -14.14 4.42
CA ASP A 187 14.54 -15.48 4.69
C ASP A 187 13.78 -16.55 3.89
N ARG A 188 12.46 -16.46 3.86
CA ARG A 188 11.61 -17.39 3.10
C ARG A 188 11.83 -17.27 1.60
N LEU A 189 11.89 -16.05 1.06
CA LEU A 189 12.17 -15.81 -0.36
C LEU A 189 13.56 -16.33 -0.77
N ARG A 190 14.54 -16.27 0.14
CA ARG A 190 15.90 -16.73 -0.09
C ARG A 190 16.01 -18.25 -0.08
N ALA A 191 15.41 -18.90 0.92
CA ALA A 191 15.76 -20.27 1.29
C ALA A 191 14.73 -21.32 0.89
N ILE A 192 13.47 -20.94 0.66
CA ILE A 192 12.37 -21.91 0.50
C ILE A 192 11.77 -21.80 -0.91
N PRO A 193 12.15 -22.69 -1.83
CA PRO A 193 11.48 -22.80 -3.11
C PRO A 193 9.99 -23.05 -2.93
N ALA A 194 9.17 -22.42 -3.75
CA ALA A 194 7.72 -22.58 -3.74
C ALA A 194 7.13 -22.44 -5.15
N ASP A 195 5.83 -22.70 -5.26
CA ASP A 195 5.07 -22.37 -6.47
C ASP A 195 5.18 -20.87 -6.77
N ARG A 196 5.18 -20.54 -8.06
CA ARG A 196 5.27 -19.17 -8.57
C ARG A 196 4.34 -18.20 -7.84
N SER A 197 3.07 -18.56 -7.67
CA SER A 197 2.09 -17.68 -7.02
C SER A 197 2.49 -17.29 -5.60
N VAL A 198 3.12 -18.22 -4.86
CA VAL A 198 3.62 -18.00 -3.50
C VAL A 198 4.82 -17.07 -3.51
N ILE A 199 5.79 -17.31 -4.40
CA ILE A 199 6.99 -16.47 -4.49
C ILE A 199 6.64 -15.03 -4.88
N ILE A 200 5.77 -14.86 -5.88
CA ILE A 200 5.34 -13.52 -6.32
C ILE A 200 4.55 -12.81 -5.21
N ALA A 201 3.65 -13.51 -4.51
CA ALA A 201 2.92 -12.92 -3.38
C ALA A 201 3.83 -12.54 -2.20
N LEU A 202 4.87 -13.33 -1.92
CA LEU A 202 5.88 -13.02 -0.91
C LEU A 202 6.73 -11.81 -1.31
N ALA A 203 7.16 -11.73 -2.58
CA ALA A 203 7.91 -10.58 -3.08
C ALA A 203 7.07 -9.27 -3.00
N ALA A 204 5.79 -9.34 -3.36
CA ALA A 204 4.85 -8.23 -3.16
C ALA A 204 4.66 -7.89 -1.68
N HIS A 205 4.72 -8.88 -0.78
CA HIS A 205 4.61 -8.63 0.66
C HIS A 205 5.83 -7.93 1.23
N VAL A 206 7.04 -8.29 0.78
CA VAL A 206 8.26 -7.55 1.12
C VAL A 206 8.17 -6.09 0.67
N GLN A 207 7.65 -5.83 -0.55
CA GLN A 207 7.39 -4.45 -0.99
C GLN A 207 6.44 -3.72 -0.03
N ARG A 208 5.30 -4.34 0.32
CA ARG A 208 4.31 -3.76 1.24
C ARG A 208 4.92 -3.38 2.59
N LEU A 209 5.59 -4.34 3.25
CA LEU A 209 6.20 -4.11 4.56
C LEU A 209 7.31 -3.05 4.50
N SER A 210 8.11 -3.04 3.44
CA SER A 210 9.15 -2.02 3.23
C SER A 210 8.54 -0.62 3.08
N LEU A 211 7.47 -0.49 2.29
CA LEU A 211 6.77 0.79 2.10
C LEU A 211 6.04 1.25 3.37
N GLU A 212 5.51 0.32 4.16
CA GLU A 212 4.89 0.64 5.44
C GLU A 212 5.91 1.16 6.46
N LEU A 213 7.12 0.59 6.51
CA LEU A 213 8.23 1.13 7.31
C LEU A 213 8.62 2.54 6.87
N VAL A 214 8.60 2.84 5.57
CA VAL A 214 8.79 4.21 5.07
C VAL A 214 7.65 5.12 5.53
N GLY A 215 6.39 4.67 5.44
CA GLY A 215 5.24 5.41 5.94
C GLY A 215 5.33 5.71 7.45
N LEU A 216 5.81 4.75 8.24
CA LEU A 216 6.07 4.91 9.67
C LEU A 216 7.11 6.01 9.94
N ARG A 217 8.22 6.01 9.18
CA ARG A 217 9.20 7.08 9.25
C ARG A 217 8.59 8.44 8.93
N VAL A 218 7.86 8.56 7.82
CA VAL A 218 7.22 9.83 7.42
C VAL A 218 6.23 10.30 8.47
N TYR A 219 5.50 9.37 9.09
CA TYR A 219 4.59 9.70 10.18
C TYR A 219 5.33 10.26 11.40
N LEU A 220 6.40 9.60 11.84
CA LEU A 220 7.20 10.02 12.99
C LEU A 220 7.92 11.35 12.74
N ASP A 221 8.60 11.47 11.60
CA ASP A 221 9.47 12.62 11.28
C ASP A 221 8.67 13.88 10.88
N VAL A 222 7.50 13.71 10.27
CA VAL A 222 6.78 14.82 9.61
C VAL A 222 5.34 14.94 10.09
N VAL A 223 4.51 13.92 9.89
CA VAL A 223 3.05 14.06 10.03
C VAL A 223 2.63 14.23 11.49
N SER A 224 3.14 13.39 12.39
CA SER A 224 2.83 13.49 13.83
C SER A 224 3.25 14.85 14.42
N PRO A 225 4.48 15.36 14.17
CA PRO A 225 4.85 16.72 14.56
C PRO A 225 3.92 17.80 14.00
N ARG A 226 3.52 17.72 12.72
CA ARG A 226 2.59 18.67 12.10
C ARG A 226 1.19 18.62 12.73
N MET A 227 0.69 17.43 13.03
CA MET A 227 -0.61 17.23 13.70
C MET A 227 -0.61 17.80 15.13
N MET A 228 0.52 17.73 15.84
CA MET A 228 0.67 18.27 17.21
C MET A 228 0.98 19.77 17.25
N SER A 229 1.55 20.32 16.18
CA SER A 229 1.85 21.75 16.05
C SER A 229 0.56 22.58 15.97
N THR A 230 0.65 23.88 16.25
CA THR A 230 -0.42 24.87 15.98
C THR A 230 -0.31 25.53 14.61
N GLU A 231 0.78 25.27 13.89
CA GLU A 231 1.01 25.80 12.53
C GLU A 231 0.06 25.15 11.51
N ASP A 232 -0.11 25.81 10.37
CA ASP A 232 -0.95 25.37 9.25
C ASP A 232 -0.06 24.98 8.07
N TYR A 233 -0.13 23.71 7.68
CA TYR A 233 0.68 23.10 6.62
C TYR A 233 -0.15 22.73 5.39
N ARG A 234 -1.38 23.26 5.25
CA ARG A 234 -2.24 22.95 4.09
C ARG A 234 -1.63 23.29 2.72
N ASP A 235 -0.74 24.28 2.67
CA ASP A 235 -0.02 24.67 1.45
C ASP A 235 1.25 23.81 1.21
N GLN A 236 1.63 22.97 2.17
CA GLN A 236 2.79 22.09 2.12
C GLN A 236 2.37 20.62 2.01
N LEU A 237 1.59 20.34 0.95
CA LEU A 237 1.01 19.01 0.71
C LEU A 237 2.08 17.93 0.59
N LEU A 238 1.86 16.83 1.30
CA LEU A 238 2.68 15.64 1.24
C LEU A 238 2.15 14.73 0.13
N ASP A 239 3.04 14.29 -0.76
CA ASP A 239 2.69 13.31 -1.79
C ASP A 239 2.71 11.89 -1.19
N VAL A 240 1.67 11.59 -0.43
CA VAL A 240 1.44 10.32 0.29
C VAL A 240 0.13 9.67 -0.14
N VAL A 241 -0.06 8.42 0.28
CA VAL A 241 -1.26 7.62 -0.02
C VAL A 241 -2.52 8.30 0.52
N GLY A 242 -2.46 8.94 1.68
CA GLY A 242 -3.57 9.63 2.33
C GLY A 242 -4.57 8.66 2.98
N ALA A 243 -5.64 9.21 3.54
CA ALA A 243 -6.72 8.43 4.15
C ALA A 243 -8.09 9.05 3.87
N HIS A 244 -9.13 8.26 4.07
CA HIS A 244 -10.51 8.76 4.10
C HIS A 244 -11.10 8.60 5.50
N THR A 245 -11.93 9.55 5.91
CA THR A 245 -12.60 9.53 7.21
C THR A 245 -13.99 10.16 7.12
N PRO A 246 -15.00 9.63 7.83
CA PRO A 246 -16.28 10.31 8.01
C PRO A 246 -16.25 11.36 9.13
N ASP A 247 -15.18 11.42 9.94
CA ASP A 247 -15.05 12.40 11.03
C ASP A 247 -14.54 13.75 10.49
N PRO A 248 -15.37 14.82 10.56
CA PRO A 248 -14.99 16.13 10.04
C PRO A 248 -13.80 16.75 10.79
N SER A 249 -13.65 16.48 12.09
CA SER A 249 -12.55 17.03 12.90
C SER A 249 -11.22 16.43 12.47
N LEU A 250 -11.22 15.13 12.19
CA LEU A 250 -10.05 14.42 11.69
C LEU A 250 -9.72 14.82 10.25
N ALA A 251 -10.72 15.00 9.38
CA ALA A 251 -10.50 15.51 8.04
C ALA A 251 -9.84 16.91 8.07
N GLN A 252 -10.30 17.79 8.96
CA GLN A 252 -9.68 19.10 9.16
C GLN A 252 -8.24 19.00 9.69
N LEU A 253 -7.99 18.09 10.63
CA LEU A 253 -6.65 17.87 11.17
C LEU A 253 -5.66 17.38 10.10
N LEU A 254 -6.08 16.41 9.28
CA LEU A 254 -5.26 15.88 8.19
C LEU A 254 -4.99 16.93 7.10
N HIS A 255 -6.02 17.68 6.69
CA HIS A 255 -5.88 18.77 5.73
C HIS A 255 -4.88 19.83 6.22
N ARG A 256 -5.00 20.23 7.50
CA ARG A 256 -4.07 21.17 8.15
C ARG A 256 -2.64 20.61 8.21
N ALA A 257 -2.47 19.31 8.39
CA ALA A 257 -1.15 18.66 8.38
C ALA A 257 -0.57 18.49 6.96
N GLY A 258 -1.37 18.76 5.92
CA GLY A 258 -1.00 18.60 4.52
C GLY A 258 -1.08 17.15 4.02
N VAL A 259 -1.96 16.32 4.58
CA VAL A 259 -2.19 14.91 4.21
C VAL A 259 -3.47 14.73 3.40
#